data_AF-A0A925XDQ9-F1
#
_entry.id   AF-A0A925XDQ9-F1
#
_cell.length_a   1.000
_cell.length_b   1.000
_cell.length_c   1.000
_cell.angle_alpha   90.00
_cell.angle_beta   90.00
_cell.angle_gamma   90.00
#
_symmetry.space_group_name_H-M   'P 1'
#
loop_
_entity.id
_entity.type
_entity.pdbx_description
1 polymer ?
#
loop_
_entity_poly.entity_id
_entity_poly.type
_entity_poly.pdbx_seq_one_letter_code
_entity_poly.pdbx_strand_id
1 'polypeptide(L)'
;LALVGLGCGGGGVKYKSVSVQKVDLPVTKVLQSVATSGELGSGMMEVESALEQLKKSDPAKAAILEAGLPALRAAEGNPDKMKQVAGELATKLGG
;
A
#
# COMPACT_ATOMS: atom_id res chain seq x y z
N LEU A 1 -30.09 4.88 -47.13
CA LEU A 1 -30.88 5.17 -45.92
C LEU A 1 -30.27 4.38 -44.76
N ALA A 2 -29.89 5.08 -43.69
CA ALA A 2 -29.52 4.46 -42.43
C ALA A 2 -30.76 3.93 -41.69
N LEU A 3 -30.60 2.89 -40.86
CA LEU A 3 -31.28 2.79 -39.57
C LEU A 3 -30.54 1.81 -38.65
N VAL A 4 -30.23 2.35 -37.47
CA VAL A 4 -29.49 1.79 -36.35
C VAL A 4 -30.36 0.79 -35.58
N GLY A 5 -29.78 -0.34 -35.20
CA GLY A 5 -30.26 -1.22 -34.14
C GLY A 5 -29.15 -1.43 -33.11
N LEU A 6 -29.33 -0.82 -31.95
CA LEU A 6 -28.49 -0.93 -30.74
C LEU A 6 -28.64 -2.31 -30.07
N GLY A 7 -27.53 -2.78 -29.48
CA GLY A 7 -27.50 -3.78 -28.40
C GLY A 7 -27.33 -5.23 -28.88
N CYS A 8 -26.66 -6.13 -28.15
CA CYS A 8 -25.89 -6.08 -26.93
C CYS A 8 -25.26 -7.48 -26.78
N GLY A 9 -24.11 -7.59 -26.13
CA GLY A 9 -23.68 -8.86 -25.53
C GLY A 9 -22.59 -9.59 -26.31
N GLY A 10 -21.45 -9.76 -25.64
CA GLY A 10 -20.34 -10.58 -26.13
C GLY A 10 -19.03 -9.82 -26.29
N GLY A 11 -18.92 -8.61 -25.73
CA GLY A 11 -17.63 -8.04 -25.37
C GLY A 11 -16.99 -8.90 -24.29
N GLY A 12 -16.37 -10.01 -24.69
CA GLY A 12 -15.46 -10.77 -23.88
C GLY A 12 -14.29 -9.86 -23.55
N VAL A 13 -14.45 -9.07 -22.48
CA VAL A 13 -13.32 -8.50 -21.76
C VAL A 13 -12.49 -9.69 -21.32
N LYS A 14 -11.51 -10.04 -22.14
CA LYS A 14 -10.32 -10.72 -21.64
C LYS A 14 -9.83 -9.82 -20.53
N TYR A 15 -10.18 -10.16 -19.29
CA TYR A 15 -9.40 -9.79 -18.14
C TYR A 15 -8.02 -10.36 -18.45
N LYS A 16 -7.22 -9.54 -19.12
CA LYS A 16 -5.78 -9.64 -19.10
C LYS A 16 -5.53 -9.57 -17.62
N SER A 17 -5.30 -10.72 -16.99
CA SER A 17 -4.80 -10.83 -15.63
C SER A 17 -3.74 -9.75 -15.57
N VAL A 18 -4.07 -8.65 -14.90
CA VAL A 18 -3.11 -7.59 -14.69
C VAL A 18 -2.08 -8.34 -13.90
N SER A 19 -0.98 -8.71 -14.57
CA SER A 19 0.19 -9.21 -13.90
C SER A 19 0.44 -8.08 -12.93
N VAL A 20 0.06 -8.30 -11.68
CA VAL A 20 0.31 -7.39 -10.59
C VAL A 20 1.82 -7.39 -10.61
N GLN A 21 2.39 -6.46 -11.38
CA GLN A 21 3.78 -6.10 -11.26
C GLN A 21 3.86 -5.89 -9.78
N LYS A 22 4.57 -6.81 -9.12
CA LYS A 22 4.79 -6.83 -7.69
C LYS A 22 5.19 -5.40 -7.41
N VAL A 23 4.25 -4.59 -6.92
CA VAL A 23 4.51 -3.18 -6.75
C VAL A 23 5.56 -3.27 -5.68
N ASP A 24 6.80 -2.93 -6.04
CA ASP A 24 7.86 -2.80 -5.06
C ASP A 24 7.42 -1.60 -4.24
N LEU A 25 6.57 -1.88 -3.26
CA LEU A 25 5.76 -0.85 -2.65
C LEU A 25 6.75 0.05 -1.92
N PRO A 26 6.81 1.33 -2.27
CA PRO A 26 7.74 2.27 -1.66
C PRO A 26 7.56 2.29 -0.14
N VAL A 27 6.37 1.92 0.36
CA VAL A 27 6.10 1.81 1.80
C VAL A 27 6.98 0.81 2.53
N THR A 28 7.35 -0.32 1.93
CA THR A 28 8.22 -1.30 2.61
C THR A 28 9.63 -0.73 2.77
N LYS A 29 10.11 0.02 1.77
CA LYS A 29 11.38 0.76 1.81
C LYS A 29 11.33 1.89 2.83
N VAL A 30 10.26 2.67 2.86
CA VAL A 30 10.05 3.73 3.85
C VAL A 30 10.03 3.13 5.25
N LEU A 31 9.25 2.07 5.49
CA LEU A 31 9.20 1.39 6.77
C LEU A 31 10.54 0.77 7.18
N GLN A 32 11.33 0.23 6.23
CA GLN A 32 12.70 -0.24 6.51
C GLN A 32 13.66 0.90 6.85
N SER A 33 13.57 2.04 6.14
CA SER A 33 14.33 3.24 6.47
C SER A 33 13.97 3.73 7.87
N VAL A 34 12.70 3.78 8.22
CA VAL A 34 12.20 4.16 9.56
C VAL A 34 12.61 3.12 10.61
N ALA A 35 12.61 1.83 10.27
CA ALA A 35 13.12 0.75 11.12
C ALA A 35 14.61 0.93 11.44
N THR A 36 15.35 1.64 10.58
CA THR A 36 16.79 1.88 10.72
C THR A 36 17.07 3.22 11.43
N SER A 37 16.47 4.31 10.94
CA SER A 37 16.67 5.67 11.46
C SER A 37 15.89 5.95 12.73
N GLY A 38 14.69 5.36 12.87
CA GLY A 38 13.72 5.74 13.90
C GLY A 38 13.02 7.07 13.61
N GLU A 39 13.17 7.57 12.38
CA GLU A 39 12.65 8.87 11.96
C GLU A 39 11.66 8.67 10.82
N LEU A 40 10.40 9.04 11.08
CA LEU A 40 9.33 9.01 10.08
C LEU A 40 9.44 10.19 9.11
N GLY A 41 9.77 11.39 9.61
CA GLY A 41 9.89 12.62 8.81
C GLY A 41 8.67 12.83 7.89
N SER A 42 8.93 13.05 6.59
CA SER A 42 7.91 13.11 5.54
C SER A 42 7.36 11.73 5.09
N GLY A 43 7.91 10.64 5.61
CA GLY A 43 7.54 9.27 5.28
C GLY A 43 6.11 8.91 5.67
N MET A 44 5.47 9.63 6.61
CA MET A 44 4.07 9.34 6.95
C MET A 44 3.11 9.65 5.81
N MET A 45 3.39 10.69 5.02
CA MET A 45 2.63 11.01 3.82
C MET A 45 2.78 9.92 2.76
N GLU A 46 3.99 9.36 2.63
CA GLU A 46 4.25 8.23 1.73
C GLU A 46 3.54 6.95 2.20
N VAL A 47 3.47 6.72 3.51
CA VAL A 47 2.72 5.60 4.10
C VAL A 47 1.22 5.74 3.85
N GLU A 48 0.65 6.93 4.02
CA GLU A 48 -0.77 7.20 3.74
C GLU A 48 -1.08 7.05 2.23
N SER A 49 -0.21 7.56 1.35
CA SER A 49 -0.36 7.39 -0.10
C SER A 49 -0.27 5.91 -0.51
N ALA A 50 0.67 5.17 0.08
CA ALA A 50 0.81 3.75 -0.18
C ALA A 50 -0.36 2.94 0.36
N LEU A 51 -0.97 3.33 1.48
CA LEU A 51 -2.21 2.70 1.96
C LEU A 51 -3.32 2.82 0.91
N GLU A 52 -3.50 3.99 0.30
CA GLU A 52 -4.51 4.18 -0.75
C GLU A 52 -4.24 3.34 -2.00
N GLN A 53 -2.97 3.18 -2.38
CA GLN A 53 -2.59 2.30 -3.49
C GLN A 53 -2.82 0.82 -3.13
N LEU A 54 -2.46 0.43 -1.92
CA LEU A 54 -2.67 -0.92 -1.39
C LEU A 54 -4.16 -1.27 -1.31
N LYS A 55 -5.03 -0.35 -0.93
CA LYS A 55 -6.48 -0.59 -0.93
C LYS A 55 -7.01 -1.00 -2.31
N LYS A 56 -6.36 -0.53 -3.39
CA LYS A 56 -6.74 -0.82 -4.79
C LYS A 56 -6.06 -2.07 -5.36
N SER A 57 -4.86 -2.40 -4.88
CA SER A 57 -4.01 -3.45 -5.45
C SER A 57 -3.90 -4.70 -4.55
N ASP A 58 -3.71 -4.50 -3.24
CA ASP A 58 -3.47 -5.54 -2.25
C ASP A 58 -4.18 -5.19 -0.91
N PRO A 59 -5.51 -5.39 -0.82
CA PRO A 59 -6.30 -4.98 0.34
C PRO A 59 -5.89 -5.66 1.65
N ALA A 60 -5.32 -6.86 1.58
CA ALA A 60 -4.78 -7.56 2.75
C ALA A 60 -3.59 -6.79 3.37
N LYS A 61 -2.67 -6.30 2.53
CA LYS A 61 -1.55 -5.46 2.97
C LYS A 61 -2.03 -4.08 3.41
N ALA A 62 -3.05 -3.55 2.76
CA ALA A 62 -3.70 -2.30 3.17
C ALA A 62 -4.23 -2.39 4.61
N ALA A 63 -4.92 -3.47 4.96
CA ALA A 63 -5.47 -3.67 6.31
C ALA A 63 -4.35 -3.76 7.37
N ILE A 64 -3.23 -4.40 7.06
CA ILE A 64 -2.05 -4.48 7.93
C ILE A 64 -1.48 -3.08 8.18
N LEU A 65 -1.30 -2.29 7.12
CA LEU A 65 -0.75 -0.94 7.20
C LEU A 65 -1.71 0.02 7.93
N GLU A 66 -3.01 -0.08 7.65
CA GLU A 66 -4.05 0.72 8.30
C GLU A 66 -4.11 0.46 9.81
N ALA A 67 -4.00 -0.79 10.23
CA ALA A 67 -3.91 -1.16 11.64
C ALA A 67 -2.61 -0.68 12.31
N GLY A 68 -1.51 -0.56 11.54
CA GLY A 68 -0.20 -0.14 12.02
C GLY A 68 0.03 1.37 12.11
N LEU A 69 -0.64 2.15 11.26
CA LEU A 69 -0.57 3.62 11.21
C LEU A 69 -0.73 4.32 12.57
N PRO A 70 -1.74 4.00 13.41
CA PRO A 70 -1.87 4.64 14.72
C PRO A 70 -0.69 4.33 15.65
N ALA A 71 -0.11 3.13 15.57
CA ALA A 71 1.08 2.78 16.35
C ALA A 71 2.33 3.54 15.87
N LEU A 72 2.47 3.75 14.56
CA LEU A 72 3.53 4.59 14.00
C LEU A 72 3.39 6.05 14.46
N ARG A 73 2.19 6.64 14.37
CA ARG A 73 1.92 8.00 14.88
C ARG A 73 2.20 8.11 16.38
N ALA A 74 1.77 7.12 17.17
CA ALA A 74 2.01 7.11 18.61
C ALA A 74 3.49 6.90 19.00
N ALA A 75 4.29 6.36 18.08
CA ALA A 75 5.73 6.20 18.26
C ALA A 75 6.52 7.44 17.81
N GLU A 76 5.88 8.46 17.22
CA GLU A 76 6.54 9.71 16.81
C GLU A 76 7.17 10.39 18.03
N GLY A 77 8.43 10.82 17.89
CA GLY A 77 9.23 11.34 19.01
C GLY A 77 9.86 10.26 19.91
N ASN A 78 9.66 8.96 19.62
CA ASN A 78 10.35 7.85 20.28
C ASN A 78 11.01 6.93 19.24
N PRO A 79 12.31 7.15 18.92
CA PRO A 79 12.97 6.46 17.82
C PRO A 79 13.01 4.94 18.02
N ASP A 80 13.23 4.43 19.22
CA ASP A 80 13.26 2.99 19.50
C ASP A 80 11.91 2.32 19.22
N LYS A 81 10.81 2.92 19.69
CA LYS A 81 9.46 2.43 19.38
C LYS A 81 9.16 2.55 17.89
N MET A 82 9.59 3.63 17.26
CA MET A 82 9.36 3.87 15.84
C MET A 82 10.07 2.82 15.00
N LYS A 83 11.31 2.46 15.35
CA LYS A 83 12.06 1.38 14.71
C LYS A 83 11.34 0.04 14.83
N GLN A 84 10.90 -0.29 16.05
CA GLN A 84 10.20 -1.54 16.33
C GLN A 84 8.90 -1.66 15.52
N VAL A 85 8.03 -0.65 15.60
CA VAL A 85 6.73 -0.65 14.92
C VAL A 85 6.91 -0.67 13.40
N ALA A 86 7.84 0.12 12.86
CA ALA A 86 8.11 0.14 11.43
C ALA A 86 8.70 -1.19 10.93
N GLY A 87 9.60 -1.81 11.69
CA GLY A 87 10.17 -3.12 11.37
C GLY A 87 9.13 -4.25 11.39
N GLU A 88 8.24 -4.24 12.38
CA GLU A 88 7.11 -5.19 12.43
C GLU A 88 6.18 -5.03 11.22
N LEU A 89 5.86 -3.79 10.85
CA LEU A 89 5.00 -3.52 9.69
C LEU A 89 5.68 -3.90 8.39
N ALA A 90 6.96 -3.58 8.21
CA ALA A 90 7.73 -4.01 7.05
C ALA A 90 7.72 -5.54 6.91
N THR A 91 7.95 -6.27 8.00
CA THR A 91 7.91 -7.74 8.02
C THR A 91 6.53 -8.26 7.63
N LYS A 92 5.45 -7.71 8.22
CA LYS A 92 4.06 -8.13 7.93
C LYS A 92 3.63 -7.82 6.49
N LEU A 93 4.21 -6.79 5.86
CA LEU A 93 3.95 -6.42 4.47
C LEU A 93 4.78 -7.21 3.46
N GLY A 94 5.67 -8.08 3.92
CA GLY A 94 6.50 -8.97 3.10
C GLY A 94 7.92 -8.48 2.87
N GLY A 95 8.51 -7.81 3.87
CA GLY A 95 9.94 -7.51 3.96
C GLY A 95 10.83 -8.76 4.04
#